data_AF-A0A090MMZ5-F1
#
_entry.id   AF-A0A090MMZ5-F1
#
_cell.length_a   1.000
_cell.length_b   1.000
_cell.length_c   1.000
_cell.angle_alpha   90.00
_cell.angle_beta   90.00
_cell.angle_gamma   90.00
#
_symmetry.space_group_name_H-M   'P 1'
#
loop_
_entity.id
_entity.type
_entity.pdbx_description
1 polymer ?
#
loop_
_entity_poly.entity_id
_entity_poly.type
_entity_poly.pdbx_seq_one_letter_code
_entity_poly.pdbx_strand_id
1 'polypeptide(L)'
;MRKLVVVCLLCIAPLGATAFAQIYTTPSGRAVLPPPPAPPPPPAITVPQVPTMNSPPPFALQNTTPGYVQEGKPPKQVLKPQKRDSFGQRMSRCLDEGAAMGLGPGQRSAYARNCAHQR
;
A
#
# COMPACT_ATOMS: atom_id res chain seq x y z
N MET A 1 57.00 22.47 16.52
CA MET A 1 56.92 21.22 15.74
C MET A 1 56.98 19.95 16.60
N ARG A 2 58.05 19.70 17.36
CA ARG A 2 58.22 18.46 18.15
C ARG A 2 57.15 18.23 19.25
N LYS A 3 56.64 19.29 19.87
CA LYS A 3 55.56 19.19 20.89
C LYS A 3 54.19 18.81 20.29
N LEU A 4 53.93 19.16 19.03
CA LEU A 4 52.65 18.86 18.35
C LEU A 4 52.56 17.40 17.90
N VAL A 5 53.70 16.79 17.53
CA VAL A 5 53.76 15.36 17.14
C VAL A 5 53.46 14.45 18.32
N VAL A 6 53.89 14.82 19.54
CA VAL A 6 53.64 14.03 20.77
C VAL A 6 52.16 14.03 21.14
N VAL A 7 51.47 15.17 21.01
CA VAL A 7 50.04 15.26 21.32
C VAL A 7 49.21 14.44 20.32
N CYS A 8 49.60 14.42 19.05
CA CYS A 8 48.87 13.69 18.02
C CYS A 8 49.01 12.17 18.17
N LEU A 9 50.18 11.67 18.59
CA LEU A 9 50.39 10.23 18.84
C LEU A 9 49.65 9.72 20.09
N LEU A 10 49.41 10.59 21.09
CA LEU A 10 48.69 10.20 22.31
C LEU A 10 47.19 10.00 22.07
N CYS A 11 46.63 10.60 21.01
CA CYS A 11 45.21 10.52 20.67
C CYS A 11 44.82 9.27 19.86
N ILE A 12 45.77 8.42 19.43
CA ILE A 12 45.52 7.29 18.51
C ILE A 12 45.68 5.93 19.21
N ALA A 13 45.76 5.87 20.55
CA ALA A 13 45.78 4.59 21.27
C ALA A 13 44.37 4.15 21.68
N PRO A 14 43.73 3.18 20.99
CA PRO A 14 42.52 2.56 21.50
C PRO A 14 42.88 1.60 22.64
N LEU A 15 42.45 1.91 23.86
CA LEU A 15 42.42 0.94 24.96
C LEU A 15 41.29 -0.06 24.69
N GLY A 16 41.58 -1.09 23.90
CA GLY A 16 40.73 -2.26 23.75
C GLY A 16 40.82 -3.16 24.99
N ALA A 17 39.93 -2.97 25.95
CA ALA A 17 39.72 -3.92 27.04
C ALA A 17 38.45 -4.73 26.74
N THR A 18 38.63 -5.97 26.30
CA THR A 18 37.59 -6.99 26.23
C THR A 18 37.69 -7.86 27.49
N ALA A 19 36.59 -8.07 28.21
CA ALA A 19 36.56 -8.98 29.36
C ALA A 19 35.29 -9.83 29.36
N PHE A 20 35.51 -11.14 29.53
CA PHE A 20 34.58 -12.25 29.30
C PHE A 20 33.56 -12.47 30.43
N ALA A 21 32.41 -13.04 30.09
CA ALA A 21 31.31 -13.41 30.98
C ALA A 21 31.61 -14.65 31.84
N GLN A 22 31.16 -14.67 33.09
CA GLN A 22 31.33 -15.79 34.03
C GLN A 22 30.09 -16.69 34.01
N ILE A 23 30.27 -17.97 33.67
CA ILE A 23 29.20 -18.98 33.62
C ILE A 23 29.11 -19.65 35.01
N TYR A 24 28.02 -19.40 35.73
CA TYR A 24 27.66 -20.20 36.92
C TYR A 24 26.95 -21.48 36.48
N THR A 25 27.54 -22.64 36.79
CA THR A 25 26.85 -23.94 36.71
C THR A 25 26.41 -24.34 38.10
N THR A 26 25.10 -24.52 38.30
CA THR A 26 24.51 -25.00 39.56
C THR A 26 24.49 -26.54 39.56
N PRO A 27 24.99 -27.22 40.62
CA PRO A 27 24.99 -28.67 40.67
C PRO A 27 23.59 -29.19 41.04
N SER A 28 23.11 -30.11 40.23
CA SER A 28 21.72 -30.55 40.14
C SER A 28 21.44 -31.69 41.12
N GLY A 29 20.73 -31.43 42.22
CA GLY A 29 20.12 -32.47 43.07
C GLY A 29 18.78 -32.91 42.48
N ARG A 30 18.70 -34.10 41.86
CA ARG A 30 17.45 -34.63 41.29
C ARG A 30 16.56 -35.23 42.38
N ALA A 31 15.57 -34.46 42.84
CA ALA A 31 14.40 -35.03 43.51
C ALA A 31 13.59 -35.82 42.48
N VAL A 32 13.48 -37.14 42.65
CA VAL A 32 12.59 -37.97 41.82
C VAL A 32 11.16 -37.73 42.29
N LEU A 33 10.50 -36.75 41.69
CA LEU A 33 9.07 -36.52 41.86
C LEU A 33 8.29 -37.53 41.01
N PRO A 34 7.13 -38.03 41.47
CA PRO A 34 6.24 -38.81 40.63
C PRO A 34 5.86 -38.03 39.37
N PRO A 35 5.61 -38.71 38.23
CA PRO A 35 5.28 -38.03 37.00
C PRO A 35 4.02 -37.17 37.23
N PRO A 36 4.05 -35.89 36.82
CA PRO A 36 2.91 -35.01 37.01
C PRO A 36 1.68 -35.55 36.27
N PRO A 37 0.47 -35.31 36.80
CA PRO A 37 -0.76 -35.69 36.12
C PRO A 37 -0.85 -35.06 34.74
N ALA A 38 -1.51 -35.76 33.81
CA ALA A 38 -1.67 -35.29 32.44
C ALA A 38 -2.40 -33.92 32.42
N PRO A 39 -1.96 -32.98 31.56
CA PRO A 39 -2.62 -31.69 31.43
C PRO A 39 -4.06 -31.87 30.91
N PRO A 40 -4.98 -30.96 31.29
CA PRO A 40 -6.35 -30.99 30.80
C PRO A 40 -6.39 -30.86 29.26
N PRO A 41 -7.43 -31.42 28.60
CA PRO A 41 -7.58 -31.31 27.16
C PRO A 41 -7.66 -29.83 26.75
N PRO A 42 -7.05 -29.44 25.61
CA PRO A 42 -7.08 -28.06 25.16
C PRO A 42 -8.52 -27.60 24.90
N PRO A 43 -8.84 -26.33 25.18
CA PRO A 43 -10.15 -25.79 24.87
C PRO A 43 -10.43 -25.91 23.36
N ALA A 44 -11.67 -26.21 23.01
CA ALA A 44 -12.08 -26.29 21.62
C ALA A 44 -11.88 -24.93 20.93
N ILE A 45 -11.07 -24.92 19.87
CA ILE A 45 -10.88 -23.74 19.03
C ILE A 45 -12.11 -23.60 18.14
N THR A 46 -12.99 -22.67 18.50
CA THR A 46 -14.12 -22.30 17.65
C THR A 46 -13.65 -21.29 16.62
N VAL A 47 -13.67 -21.66 15.34
CA VAL A 47 -13.37 -20.74 14.25
C VAL A 47 -14.50 -19.70 14.17
N PRO A 48 -14.21 -18.39 14.29
CA PRO A 48 -15.22 -17.36 14.09
C PRO A 48 -15.71 -17.40 12.65
N GLN A 49 -17.01 -17.18 12.46
CA GLN A 49 -17.62 -17.14 11.14
C GLN A 49 -16.95 -16.06 10.30
N VAL A 50 -16.39 -16.44 9.14
CA VAL A 50 -15.77 -15.49 8.20
C VAL A 50 -16.89 -14.64 7.60
N PRO A 51 -16.85 -13.30 7.74
CA PRO A 51 -17.83 -12.44 7.09
C PRO A 51 -17.75 -12.61 5.57
N THR A 52 -18.85 -13.05 4.96
CA THR A 52 -18.96 -13.15 3.50
C THR A 52 -19.37 -11.80 2.92
N MET A 53 -18.70 -11.36 1.85
CA MET A 53 -19.13 -10.19 1.09
C MET A 53 -20.25 -10.58 0.12
N ASN A 54 -21.40 -9.91 0.21
CA ASN A 54 -22.48 -10.03 -0.80
C ASN A 54 -22.11 -9.21 -2.05
N SER A 55 -21.09 -9.66 -2.77
CA SER A 55 -20.69 -9.11 -4.06
C SER A 55 -20.89 -10.16 -5.16
N PRO A 56 -21.58 -9.85 -6.26
CA PRO A 56 -22.21 -8.57 -6.60
C PRO A 56 -23.55 -8.32 -5.86
N PRO A 57 -24.00 -7.06 -5.71
CA PRO A 57 -25.29 -6.75 -5.10
C PRO A 57 -26.44 -7.40 -5.88
N PRO A 58 -27.57 -7.77 -5.24
CA PRO A 58 -28.69 -8.39 -5.92
C PRO A 58 -29.17 -7.52 -7.10
N PHE A 59 -29.43 -8.19 -8.24
CA PHE A 59 -29.73 -7.56 -9.53
C PHE A 59 -30.93 -6.60 -9.53
N ALA A 60 -31.78 -6.64 -8.49
CA ALA A 60 -32.85 -5.68 -8.28
C ALA A 60 -32.36 -4.21 -8.24
N LEU A 61 -31.12 -3.97 -7.76
CA LEU A 61 -30.52 -2.64 -7.72
C LEU A 61 -29.80 -2.25 -9.02
N GLN A 62 -29.64 -3.17 -9.97
CA GLN A 62 -28.77 -2.97 -11.12
C GLN A 62 -29.49 -2.42 -12.36
N ASN A 63 -30.83 -2.31 -12.36
CA ASN A 63 -31.65 -1.85 -13.51
C ASN A 63 -31.16 -2.41 -14.87
N THR A 64 -30.65 -3.63 -14.83
CA THR A 64 -30.26 -4.42 -15.98
C THR A 64 -31.18 -5.62 -15.94
N THR A 65 -32.19 -5.62 -16.81
CA THR A 65 -32.99 -6.82 -17.03
C THR A 65 -32.00 -7.93 -17.38
N PRO A 66 -31.99 -9.08 -16.66
CA PRO A 66 -31.08 -10.17 -16.95
C PRO A 66 -31.49 -10.80 -18.28
N GLY A 67 -31.02 -10.23 -19.38
CA GLY A 67 -30.80 -11.00 -20.58
C GLY A 67 -29.61 -11.89 -20.26
N TYR A 68 -29.85 -13.18 -20.06
CA TYR A 68 -28.79 -14.19 -20.16
C TYR A 68 -27.96 -13.83 -21.39
N VAL A 69 -26.70 -13.48 -21.19
CA VAL A 69 -25.78 -13.23 -22.30
C VAL A 69 -25.62 -14.60 -22.97
N GLN A 70 -26.40 -14.85 -24.02
CA GLN A 70 -26.33 -16.09 -24.78
C GLN A 70 -24.91 -16.18 -25.35
N GLU A 71 -24.18 -17.25 -25.04
CA GLU A 71 -22.75 -17.44 -25.37
C GLU A 71 -22.42 -17.41 -26.88
N GLY A 72 -23.42 -17.22 -27.76
CA GLY A 72 -23.25 -17.07 -29.20
C GLY A 72 -23.71 -15.73 -29.79
N LYS A 73 -24.15 -14.76 -28.96
CA LYS A 73 -24.68 -13.48 -29.48
C LYS A 73 -24.09 -12.29 -28.71
N PRO A 74 -23.13 -11.54 -29.30
CA PRO A 74 -22.56 -10.39 -28.64
C PRO A 74 -23.69 -9.38 -28.32
N PRO A 75 -23.69 -8.78 -27.12
CA PRO A 75 -24.69 -7.78 -26.77
C PRO A 75 -24.63 -6.67 -27.81
N LYS A 76 -25.80 -6.24 -28.30
CA LYS A 76 -25.87 -5.08 -29.21
C LYS A 76 -25.19 -3.92 -28.52
N GLN A 77 -24.11 -3.42 -29.12
CA GLN A 77 -23.44 -2.22 -28.64
C GLN A 77 -24.43 -1.07 -28.82
N VAL A 78 -25.16 -0.74 -27.74
CA VAL A 78 -25.88 0.52 -27.67
C VAL A 78 -24.81 1.57 -27.46
N LEU A 79 -24.33 2.15 -28.56
CA LEU A 79 -23.53 3.37 -28.53
C LEU A 79 -24.39 4.41 -27.84
N LYS A 80 -24.16 4.59 -26.52
CA LYS A 80 -24.71 5.76 -25.82
C LYS A 80 -24.26 6.97 -26.64
N PRO A 81 -25.17 7.88 -27.02
CA PRO A 81 -24.77 9.12 -27.64
C PRO A 81 -23.66 9.71 -26.76
N GLN A 82 -22.47 9.89 -27.33
CA GLN A 82 -21.36 10.51 -26.61
C GLN A 82 -21.82 11.93 -26.29
N LYS A 83 -22.29 12.13 -25.05
CA LYS A 83 -22.71 13.43 -24.58
C LYS A 83 -21.47 14.31 -24.68
N ARG A 84 -21.56 15.40 -25.44
CA ARG A 84 -20.49 16.41 -25.50
C ARG A 84 -20.10 16.75 -24.06
N ASP A 85 -18.81 16.64 -23.76
CA ASP A 85 -18.27 17.04 -22.46
C ASP A 85 -18.72 18.45 -22.14
N SER A 86 -18.98 18.73 -20.86
CA SER A 86 -19.34 20.08 -20.44
C SER A 86 -18.23 21.07 -20.79
N PHE A 87 -18.58 22.35 -21.00
CA PHE A 87 -17.58 23.38 -21.31
C PHE A 87 -16.44 23.43 -20.28
N GLY A 88 -16.75 23.23 -19.00
CA GLY A 88 -15.76 23.17 -17.92
C GLY A 88 -14.76 22.00 -18.07
N GLN A 89 -15.24 20.81 -18.43
CA GLN A 89 -14.38 19.65 -18.70
C GLN A 89 -13.49 19.86 -19.92
N ARG A 90 -14.00 20.56 -20.95
CA ARG A 90 -13.19 20.91 -22.11
C ARG A 90 -12.11 21.93 -21.74
N MET A 91 -12.46 22.93 -20.93
CA MET A 91 -11.52 23.93 -20.42
C MET A 91 -10.40 23.29 -19.60
N SER A 92 -10.71 22.39 -18.66
CA SER A 92 -9.68 21.71 -17.84
C SER A 92 -8.73 20.89 -18.71
N ARG A 93 -9.27 20.10 -19.65
CA ARG A 93 -8.45 19.30 -20.58
C ARG A 93 -7.56 20.19 -21.46
N CYS A 94 -8.08 21.30 -21.98
CA CYS A 94 -7.28 22.23 -22.78
C CYS A 94 -6.21 22.97 -21.95
N LEU A 95 -6.46 23.23 -20.65
CA LEU A 95 -5.45 23.77 -19.75
C LEU A 95 -4.31 22.76 -19.54
N ASP A 96 -4.64 21.48 -19.35
CA ASP A 96 -3.66 20.40 -19.18
C ASP A 96 -2.83 20.18 -20.45
N GLU A 97 -3.46 20.25 -21.63
CA GLU A 97 -2.76 20.19 -22.91
C GLU A 97 -1.83 21.39 -23.12
N GLY A 98 -2.29 22.59 -22.78
CA GLY A 98 -1.44 23.78 -22.79
C GLY A 98 -0.27 23.67 -21.82
N ALA A 99 -0.46 22.98 -20.69
CA ALA A 99 0.60 22.66 -19.75
C ALA A 99 1.62 21.69 -20.32
N ALA A 100 1.16 20.63 -20.97
CA ALA A 100 2.00 19.63 -21.62
C ALA A 100 2.84 20.23 -22.76
N MET A 101 2.32 21.25 -23.43
CA MET A 101 3.07 22.03 -24.43
C MET A 101 4.06 23.05 -23.83
N GLY A 102 4.15 23.14 -22.50
CA GLY A 102 5.04 24.07 -21.82
C GLY A 102 4.58 25.53 -21.85
N LEU A 103 3.30 25.81 -22.16
CA LEU A 103 2.79 27.18 -22.16
C LEU A 103 2.79 27.74 -20.73
N GLY A 104 3.27 28.99 -20.62
CA GLY A 104 3.20 29.76 -19.39
C GLY A 104 1.74 30.11 -18.99
N PRO A 105 1.48 30.56 -17.76
CA PRO A 105 0.12 30.71 -17.22
C PRO A 105 -0.81 31.58 -18.10
N GLY A 106 -0.32 32.71 -18.61
CA GLY A 106 -1.12 33.59 -19.48
C GLY A 106 -1.44 32.98 -20.83
N GLN A 107 -0.42 32.41 -21.51
CA GLN A 107 -0.58 31.76 -22.82
C GLN A 107 -1.47 30.51 -22.74
N ARG A 108 -1.33 29.74 -21.66
CA ARG A 108 -2.16 28.56 -21.37
C ARG A 108 -3.63 28.93 -21.20
N SER A 109 -3.90 30.03 -20.50
CA SER A 109 -5.26 30.53 -20.29
C SER A 109 -5.92 30.98 -21.60
N ALA A 110 -5.18 31.68 -22.45
CA ALA A 110 -5.66 32.11 -23.77
C ALA A 110 -5.88 30.91 -24.72
N TYR A 111 -4.94 29.96 -24.74
CA TYR A 111 -5.04 28.71 -25.49
C TYR A 111 -6.27 27.90 -25.07
N ALA A 112 -6.47 27.72 -23.76
CA ALA A 112 -7.55 26.89 -23.26
C ALA A 112 -8.93 27.45 -23.58
N ARG A 113 -9.10 28.78 -23.55
CA ARG A 113 -10.35 29.43 -23.98
C ARG A 113 -10.66 29.13 -25.43
N ASN A 114 -9.70 29.31 -26.34
CA ASN A 114 -9.90 29.04 -27.76
C ASN A 114 -10.15 27.55 -28.04
N CYS A 115 -9.36 26.66 -27.43
CA CYS A 115 -9.49 25.20 -27.55
C CYS A 115 -10.85 24.69 -27.05
N ALA A 116 -11.36 25.20 -25.92
CA ALA A 116 -12.64 24.77 -25.35
C ALA A 116 -13.86 25.17 -26.20
N HIS A 117 -13.75 26.24 -26.99
CA HIS A 117 -14.77 26.65 -27.96
C HIS A 117 -14.75 25.80 -29.24
N GLN A 118 -13.59 25.26 -29.64
CA GLN A 118 -13.43 24.45 -30.85
C GLN A 118 -13.80 22.97 -30.65
N ARG A 119 -13.93 22.51 -29.40
CA ARG A 119 -14.34 21.15 -29.01
C ARG A 119 -15.80 21.12 -28.56
#